data_AF-A0A7W9Q4P7-F1
#
_entry.id   AF-A0A7W9Q4P7-F1
#
_cell.length_a   1.000
_cell.length_b   1.000
_cell.length_c   1.000
_cell.angle_alpha   90.00
_cell.angle_beta   90.00
_cell.angle_gamma   90.00
#
_symmetry.space_group_name_H-M   'P 1'
#
loop_
_entity.id
_entity.type
_entity.pdbx_description
1 polymer ?
#
loop_
_entity_poly.entity_id
_entity_poly.type
_entity_poly.pdbx_seq_one_letter_code
_entity_poly.pdbx_strand_id
1 'polypeptide(L)'
;MNSPSDAEDPRGDPESGAPSSAYAGPRGGPRLGPAFGPLHFQLVLLRRMADHQPDRVEEALRELEVSRADLREANRRWQAMVRSPRQQGAVRRYRSVLGPPDSAAPRRVGDLVCEALSWPVPLWPALRFEVLTGPGGAVWNEWLVRAPQAAGPALRTAAELLPWSCTVDEVARAFAPARPLEGTAPTRWRLAFTAPTGPPETGVAGTPGQRENYVAEFTWGLLQRVGVAK
;
A
#
# COMPACT_ATOMS: atom_id res chain seq x y z
N MET A 1 -37.68 -36.88 -77.70
CA MET A 1 -37.06 -37.76 -76.68
C MET A 1 -35.93 -36.94 -76.08
N ASN A 2 -36.04 -36.22 -74.96
CA ASN A 2 -36.91 -36.29 -73.80
C ASN A 2 -37.80 -35.04 -73.63
N SER A 3 -38.97 -35.28 -73.05
CA SER A 3 -39.99 -34.31 -72.63
C SER A 3 -39.72 -33.77 -71.20
N PRO A 4 -40.44 -32.71 -70.78
CA PRO A 4 -40.07 -31.75 -69.74
C PRO A 4 -40.76 -32.01 -68.39
N SER A 5 -40.40 -31.26 -67.33
CA SER A 5 -41.35 -30.94 -66.25
C SER A 5 -40.96 -29.68 -65.50
N ASP A 6 -41.90 -28.74 -65.53
CA ASP A 6 -42.01 -27.52 -64.75
C ASP A 6 -42.19 -27.75 -63.25
N ALA A 7 -41.98 -26.65 -62.52
CA ALA A 7 -42.65 -26.19 -61.30
C ALA A 7 -42.31 -26.87 -59.95
N GLU A 8 -41.72 -26.12 -59.02
CA GLU A 8 -42.48 -25.36 -58.01
C GLU A 8 -41.52 -24.57 -57.09
N ASP A 9 -41.80 -23.26 -56.96
CA ASP A 9 -41.41 -22.43 -55.82
C ASP A 9 -42.46 -22.64 -54.71
N PRO A 10 -42.05 -22.80 -53.45
CA PRO A 10 -42.64 -21.91 -52.46
C PRO A 10 -41.63 -21.39 -51.44
N ARG A 11 -41.50 -20.06 -51.42
CA ARG A 11 -41.44 -19.15 -50.27
C ARG A 11 -41.39 -19.83 -48.90
N GLY A 12 -40.35 -19.49 -48.13
CA GLY A 12 -40.32 -19.69 -46.69
C GLY A 12 -39.01 -19.25 -46.05
N ASP A 13 -38.78 -17.94 -45.95
CA ASP A 13 -38.12 -17.41 -44.75
C ASP A 13 -39.14 -17.53 -43.61
N PRO A 14 -38.74 -18.03 -42.42
CA PRO A 14 -38.35 -17.06 -41.41
C PRO A 14 -37.30 -17.54 -40.39
N GLU A 15 -36.86 -16.56 -39.60
CA GLU A 15 -36.35 -16.66 -38.23
C GLU A 15 -34.88 -17.02 -37.98
N SER A 16 -34.14 -15.94 -37.72
CA SER A 16 -33.65 -15.63 -36.37
C SER A 16 -32.87 -16.75 -35.66
N GLY A 17 -31.55 -16.70 -35.83
CA GLY A 17 -30.61 -17.48 -35.04
C GLY A 17 -29.33 -16.68 -34.83
N ALA A 18 -29.42 -15.53 -34.17
CA ALA A 18 -28.24 -14.88 -33.61
C ALA A 18 -27.55 -15.89 -32.65
N PRO A 19 -26.25 -16.17 -32.76
CA PRO A 19 -25.56 -16.89 -31.71
C PRO A 19 -25.57 -16.00 -30.46
N SER A 20 -26.39 -16.40 -29.49
CA SER A 20 -26.39 -15.91 -28.12
C SER A 20 -24.99 -16.07 -27.54
N SER A 21 -24.18 -15.02 -27.65
CA SER A 21 -22.91 -14.88 -26.96
C SER A 21 -23.18 -14.50 -25.50
N ALA A 22 -23.84 -15.40 -24.79
CA ALA A 22 -23.93 -15.39 -23.34
C ALA A 22 -22.77 -16.24 -22.78
N TYR A 23 -21.55 -15.72 -22.84
CA TYR A 23 -20.50 -16.04 -21.88
C TYR A 23 -20.13 -14.77 -21.12
N ALA A 24 -21.07 -14.32 -20.28
CA ALA A 24 -20.71 -13.55 -19.10
C ALA A 24 -20.00 -14.51 -18.14
N GLY A 25 -18.69 -14.71 -18.36
CA GLY A 25 -17.82 -15.33 -17.38
C GLY A 25 -17.91 -14.58 -16.05
N PRO A 26 -17.75 -15.26 -14.91
CA PRO A 26 -17.94 -14.63 -13.61
C PRO A 26 -16.90 -13.52 -13.42
N ARG A 27 -17.34 -12.26 -13.40
CA ARG A 27 -16.58 -11.15 -12.81
C ARG A 27 -16.59 -11.31 -11.29
N GLY A 28 -15.85 -12.29 -10.81
CA GLY A 28 -15.51 -12.43 -9.40
C GLY A 28 -14.04 -12.08 -9.26
N GLY A 29 -13.75 -10.89 -8.76
CA GLY A 29 -12.42 -10.56 -8.27
C GLY A 29 -11.96 -11.57 -7.21
N PRO A 30 -10.67 -11.58 -6.85
CA PRO A 30 -10.12 -12.54 -5.90
C PRO A 30 -10.92 -12.53 -4.59
N ARG A 31 -11.78 -13.54 -4.40
CA ARG A 31 -12.48 -13.75 -3.14
C ARG A 31 -11.42 -14.03 -2.08
N LEU A 32 -11.51 -13.34 -0.94
CA LEU A 32 -10.64 -13.64 0.20
C LEU A 32 -10.75 -15.13 0.54
N GLY A 33 -9.64 -15.85 0.35
CA GLY A 33 -9.55 -17.25 0.75
C GLY A 33 -9.70 -17.41 2.28
N PRO A 34 -10.04 -18.61 2.76
CA PRO A 34 -10.25 -18.84 4.20
C PRO A 34 -8.97 -18.62 5.03
N ALA A 35 -7.80 -18.84 4.44
CA ALA A 35 -6.51 -18.64 5.10
C ALA A 35 -6.14 -17.15 5.19
N PHE A 36 -5.67 -16.72 6.36
CA PHE A 36 -5.13 -15.37 6.53
C PHE A 36 -3.75 -15.30 5.88
N GLY A 37 -3.59 -14.40 4.89
CA GLY A 37 -2.38 -14.32 4.06
C GLY A 37 -2.01 -12.89 3.67
N PRO A 38 -1.11 -12.70 2.68
CA PRO A 38 -0.60 -11.38 2.31
C PRO A 38 -1.68 -10.35 1.94
N LEU A 39 -2.73 -10.76 1.21
CA LEU A 39 -3.86 -9.87 0.90
C LEU A 39 -4.58 -9.38 2.17
N HIS A 40 -4.86 -10.29 3.11
CA HIS A 40 -5.47 -9.92 4.39
C HIS A 40 -4.57 -8.98 5.20
N PHE A 41 -3.27 -9.19 5.17
CA PHE A 41 -2.32 -8.31 5.84
C PHE A 41 -2.32 -6.89 5.25
N GLN A 42 -2.40 -6.75 3.92
CA GLN A 42 -2.54 -5.43 3.27
C GLN A 42 -3.79 -4.69 3.73
N LEU A 43 -4.89 -5.41 3.92
CA LEU A 43 -6.12 -4.86 4.50
C LEU A 43 -5.92 -4.37 5.95
N VAL A 44 -5.06 -5.01 6.74
CA VAL A 44 -4.70 -4.50 8.08
C VAL A 44 -4.01 -3.13 7.97
N LEU A 45 -3.10 -2.98 7.01
CA LEU A 45 -2.40 -1.72 6.77
C LEU A 45 -3.39 -0.62 6.36
N LEU A 46 -4.21 -0.91 5.33
CA LEU A 46 -5.23 -0.01 4.81
C LEU A 46 -6.24 0.42 5.89
N ARG A 47 -6.63 -0.47 6.80
CA ARG A 47 -7.59 -0.12 7.85
C ARG A 47 -7.07 0.99 8.75
N ARG A 48 -5.76 1.01 9.04
CA ARG A 48 -5.13 2.08 9.84
C ARG A 48 -4.92 3.36 9.02
N MET A 49 -4.59 3.23 7.74
CA MET A 49 -4.46 4.39 6.85
C MET A 49 -5.81 5.08 6.59
N ALA A 50 -6.92 4.34 6.64
CA ALA A 50 -8.28 4.87 6.48
C ALA A 50 -8.67 5.92 7.54
N ASP A 51 -7.97 5.95 8.68
CA ASP A 51 -8.18 6.97 9.71
C ASP A 51 -7.70 8.36 9.23
N HIS A 52 -6.83 8.43 8.22
CA HIS A 52 -6.32 9.67 7.63
C HIS A 52 -6.75 9.86 6.17
N GLN A 53 -6.83 8.77 5.40
CA GLN A 53 -7.03 8.78 3.95
C GLN A 53 -8.19 7.85 3.52
N PRO A 54 -9.44 8.14 3.94
CA PRO A 54 -10.58 7.25 3.68
C PRO A 54 -10.86 7.04 2.18
N ASP A 55 -10.78 8.09 1.36
CA ASP A 55 -11.10 8.03 -0.07
C ASP A 55 -10.04 7.23 -0.85
N ARG A 56 -8.76 7.49 -0.55
CA ARG A 56 -7.62 6.76 -1.14
C ARG A 56 -7.63 5.27 -0.77
N VAL A 57 -8.11 4.94 0.43
CA VAL A 57 -8.34 3.54 0.82
C VAL A 57 -9.48 2.94 0.02
N GLU A 58 -10.58 3.66 -0.18
CA GLU A 58 -11.69 3.14 -0.99
C GLU A 58 -11.27 2.86 -2.44
N GLU A 59 -10.43 3.71 -3.02
CA GLU A 59 -9.79 3.45 -4.32
C GLU A 59 -8.94 2.18 -4.32
N ALA A 60 -8.09 1.99 -3.30
CA ALA A 60 -7.28 0.78 -3.17
C ALA A 60 -8.13 -0.48 -2.97
N LEU A 61 -9.24 -0.40 -2.23
CA LEU A 61 -10.17 -1.53 -2.08
C LEU A 61 -10.82 -1.90 -3.41
N ARG A 62 -11.18 -0.91 -4.24
CA ARG A 62 -11.71 -1.14 -5.58
C ARG A 62 -10.69 -1.80 -6.50
N GLU A 63 -9.44 -1.34 -6.48
CA GLU A 63 -8.35 -1.95 -7.26
C GLU A 63 -8.08 -3.40 -6.85
N LEU A 64 -8.16 -3.68 -5.55
CA LEU A 64 -8.01 -5.02 -5.00
C LEU A 64 -9.27 -5.89 -5.12
N GLU A 65 -10.38 -5.34 -5.64
CA GLU A 65 -11.70 -5.98 -5.75
C GLU A 65 -12.23 -6.57 -4.42
N VAL A 66 -11.98 -5.87 -3.31
CA VAL A 66 -12.40 -6.29 -1.95
C VAL A 66 -13.32 -5.25 -1.30
N SER A 67 -14.13 -5.68 -0.34
CA SER A 67 -15.10 -4.82 0.33
C SER A 67 -14.56 -4.17 1.62
N ARG A 68 -15.27 -3.14 2.12
CA ARG A 68 -15.04 -2.63 3.47
C ARG A 68 -15.33 -3.65 4.57
N ALA A 69 -16.19 -4.64 4.31
CA ALA A 69 -16.46 -5.72 5.25
C ALA A 69 -15.23 -6.63 5.38
N ASP A 70 -14.60 -6.95 4.26
CA ASP A 70 -13.34 -7.70 4.19
C ASP A 70 -12.21 -6.99 4.94
N LEU A 71 -12.11 -5.66 4.76
CA LEU A 71 -11.17 -4.82 5.49
C LEU A 71 -11.34 -4.94 7.02
N ARG A 72 -12.59 -4.88 7.50
CA ARG A 72 -12.93 -5.01 8.92
C ARG A 72 -12.67 -6.42 9.44
N GLU A 73 -12.99 -7.44 8.63
CA GLU A 73 -12.76 -8.85 8.91
C GLU A 73 -11.27 -9.13 9.12
N ALA A 74 -10.44 -8.73 8.16
CA ALA A 74 -9.01 -8.92 8.21
C ALA A 74 -8.41 -8.24 9.45
N ASN A 75 -8.83 -7.00 9.75
CA ASN A 75 -8.36 -6.31 10.95
C ASN A 75 -8.76 -7.04 12.24
N ARG A 76 -10.00 -7.53 12.34
CA ARG A 76 -10.47 -8.28 13.50
C ARG A 76 -9.66 -9.56 13.73
N ARG A 77 -9.45 -10.35 12.68
CA ARG A 77 -8.64 -11.58 12.71
C ARG A 77 -7.19 -11.29 13.11
N TRP A 78 -6.59 -10.23 12.57
CA TRP A 78 -5.25 -9.79 12.95
C TRP A 78 -5.15 -9.41 14.42
N GLN A 79 -6.09 -8.60 14.91
CA GLN A 79 -6.12 -8.19 16.31
C GLN A 79 -6.29 -9.39 17.26
N ALA A 80 -7.08 -10.40 16.87
CA ALA A 80 -7.18 -11.65 17.62
C ALA A 80 -5.85 -12.43 17.65
N MET A 81 -5.13 -12.50 16.53
CA MET A 81 -3.78 -13.11 16.48
C MET A 81 -2.77 -12.35 17.35
N VAL A 82 -2.84 -11.02 17.38
CA VAL A 82 -1.95 -10.17 18.19
C VAL A 82 -2.15 -10.37 19.69
N ARG A 83 -3.40 -10.57 20.13
CA ARG A 83 -3.75 -10.70 21.56
C ARG A 83 -3.67 -12.13 22.10
N SER A 84 -3.40 -13.13 21.25
CA SER A 84 -3.40 -14.53 21.67
C SER A 84 -2.24 -14.85 22.64
N PRO A 85 -2.49 -15.49 23.80
CA PRO A 85 -1.46 -15.82 24.80
C PRO A 85 -0.38 -16.78 24.30
N ARG A 86 -0.67 -17.58 23.25
CA ARG A 86 0.31 -18.47 22.61
C ARG A 86 1.24 -17.66 21.69
N GLN A 87 1.91 -16.63 22.23
CA GLN A 87 2.77 -15.72 21.46
C GLN A 87 3.99 -16.46 20.90
N GLN A 88 3.76 -17.11 19.77
CA GLN A 88 4.77 -17.32 18.75
C GLN A 88 5.29 -15.91 18.42
N GLY A 89 6.54 -15.61 18.78
CA GLY A 89 7.09 -14.24 18.76
C GLY A 89 6.72 -13.47 17.48
N ALA A 90 6.56 -12.15 17.57
CA ALA A 90 5.93 -11.33 16.51
C ALA A 90 6.49 -11.61 15.09
N VAL A 91 7.79 -11.87 14.96
CA VAL A 91 8.43 -12.33 13.72
C VAL A 91 7.82 -13.62 13.14
N ARG A 92 7.58 -14.63 13.97
CA ARG A 92 6.96 -15.90 13.56
C ARG A 92 5.54 -15.67 13.04
N ARG A 93 4.80 -14.72 13.62
CA ARG A 93 3.48 -14.31 13.11
C ARG A 93 3.60 -13.74 11.70
N TYR A 94 4.53 -12.81 11.45
CA TYR A 94 4.76 -12.29 10.09
C TYR A 94 5.14 -13.40 9.11
N ARG A 95 6.06 -14.29 9.48
CA ARG A 95 6.43 -15.43 8.63
C ARG A 95 5.26 -16.38 8.33
N SER A 96 4.36 -16.60 9.30
CA SER A 96 3.18 -17.44 9.09
C SER A 96 2.14 -16.83 8.15
N VAL A 97 2.03 -15.50 8.12
CA VAL A 97 1.03 -14.77 7.33
C VAL A 97 1.56 -14.37 5.95
N LEU A 98 2.81 -13.92 5.90
CA LEU A 98 3.46 -13.37 4.70
C LEU A 98 4.36 -14.39 3.99
N GLY A 99 4.62 -15.55 4.61
CA GLY A 99 5.57 -16.52 4.12
C GLY A 99 7.03 -16.15 4.45
N PRO A 100 8.01 -16.76 3.76
CA PRO A 100 9.42 -16.39 3.94
C PRO A 100 9.65 -14.92 3.53
N PRO A 101 10.54 -14.19 4.22
CA PRO A 101 10.91 -12.84 3.81
C PRO A 101 11.65 -12.86 2.48
N ASP A 102 11.47 -11.79 1.69
CA ASP A 102 12.20 -11.52 0.45
C ASP A 102 13.68 -11.21 0.76
N SER A 103 13.93 -10.54 1.89
CA SER A 103 15.28 -10.33 2.40
C SER A 103 15.34 -10.35 3.92
N ALA A 104 16.50 -10.78 4.42
CA ALA A 104 16.90 -10.69 5.82
C ALA A 104 18.29 -10.05 5.85
N ALA A 105 18.42 -8.88 6.47
CA ALA A 105 19.68 -8.15 6.51
C ALA A 105 20.02 -7.71 7.95
N PRO A 106 21.27 -7.87 8.39
CA PRO A 106 21.70 -7.28 9.65
C PRO A 106 21.71 -5.75 9.51
N ARG A 107 21.19 -5.05 10.51
CA ARG A 107 21.21 -3.59 10.60
C ARG A 107 21.81 -3.17 11.93
N ARG A 108 22.75 -2.24 11.90
CA ARG A 108 23.31 -1.65 13.13
C ARG A 108 22.48 -0.43 13.51
N VAL A 109 21.99 -0.40 14.73
CA VAL A 109 21.34 0.76 15.34
C VAL A 109 22.11 1.09 16.60
N GLY A 110 22.99 2.09 16.51
CA GLY A 110 24.03 2.31 17.53
C GLY A 110 24.94 1.07 17.64
N ASP A 111 25.09 0.56 18.85
CA ASP A 111 25.90 -0.63 19.15
C ASP A 111 25.12 -1.95 19.02
N LEU A 112 23.82 -1.89 18.68
CA LEU A 112 22.95 -3.05 18.65
C LEU A 112 22.87 -3.61 17.22
N VAL A 113 23.06 -4.92 17.10
CA VAL A 113 22.81 -5.66 15.86
C VAL A 113 21.35 -6.09 15.84
N CYS A 114 20.61 -5.55 14.90
CA CYS A 114 19.23 -5.87 14.61
C CYS A 114 19.15 -6.72 13.34
N GLU A 115 18.07 -7.48 13.17
CA GLU A 115 17.74 -8.12 11.90
C GLU A 115 16.53 -7.41 11.28
N ALA A 116 16.70 -6.92 10.06
CA ALA A 116 15.64 -6.34 9.24
C ALA A 116 15.12 -7.41 8.28
N LEU A 117 13.86 -7.82 8.50
CA LEU A 117 13.17 -8.78 7.66
C LEU A 117 12.17 -8.04 6.78
N SER A 118 12.19 -8.28 5.47
CA SER A 118 11.33 -7.55 4.54
C SER A 118 10.48 -8.48 3.68
N TRP A 119 9.23 -8.08 3.43
CA TRP A 119 8.27 -8.81 2.60
C TRP A 119 7.71 -7.92 1.49
N PRO A 120 7.35 -8.50 0.33
CA PRO A 120 6.64 -7.77 -0.70
C PRO A 120 5.25 -7.38 -0.23
N VAL A 121 4.77 -6.24 -0.70
CA VAL A 121 3.42 -5.75 -0.43
C VAL A 121 2.77 -5.47 -1.79
N PRO A 122 2.03 -6.41 -2.39
CA PRO A 122 1.56 -6.31 -3.77
C PRO A 122 0.88 -5.00 -4.17
N LEU A 123 0.13 -4.36 -3.27
CA LEU A 123 -0.52 -3.06 -3.47
C LEU A 123 0.49 -1.92 -3.66
N TRP A 124 1.69 -2.05 -3.10
CA TRP A 124 2.80 -1.12 -3.29
C TRP A 124 4.03 -1.88 -3.80
N PRO A 125 4.12 -2.20 -5.10
CA PRO A 125 5.19 -3.04 -5.65
C PRO A 125 6.60 -2.51 -5.39
N ALA A 126 6.73 -1.17 -5.34
CA ALA A 126 7.97 -0.46 -5.07
C ALA A 126 8.33 -0.39 -3.57
N LEU A 127 7.49 -0.90 -2.68
CA LEU A 127 7.70 -0.90 -1.23
C LEU A 127 7.88 -2.33 -0.70
N ARG A 128 8.46 -2.41 0.49
CA ARG A 128 8.53 -3.62 1.30
C ARG A 128 7.99 -3.33 2.68
N PHE A 129 7.29 -4.28 3.28
CA PHE A 129 6.98 -4.22 4.70
C PHE A 129 8.18 -4.79 5.45
N GLU A 130 8.87 -3.94 6.20
CA GLU A 130 10.05 -4.28 6.97
C GLU A 130 9.70 -4.37 8.46
N VAL A 131 10.14 -5.45 9.08
CA VAL A 131 10.11 -5.68 10.52
C VAL A 131 11.54 -5.68 11.03
N LEU A 132 11.88 -4.67 11.83
CA LEU A 132 13.16 -4.58 12.50
C LEU A 132 13.06 -5.26 13.86
N THR A 133 13.95 -6.22 14.08
CA THR A 133 13.98 -7.04 15.29
C THR A 133 15.27 -6.76 16.06
N GLY A 134 15.14 -6.54 17.35
CA GLY A 134 16.28 -6.43 18.25
C GLY A 134 16.75 -7.77 18.79
N PRO A 135 17.80 -7.77 19.63
CA PRO A 135 18.25 -8.94 20.36
C PRO A 135 17.09 -9.65 21.08
N GLY A 136 17.06 -10.98 21.01
CA GLY A 136 15.97 -11.79 21.59
C GLY A 136 14.68 -11.84 20.74
N GLY A 137 14.68 -11.28 19.52
CA GLY A 137 13.55 -11.35 18.59
C GLY A 137 12.39 -10.39 18.91
N ALA A 138 12.63 -9.42 19.81
CA ALA A 138 11.69 -8.35 20.07
C ALA A 138 11.54 -7.48 18.82
N VAL A 139 10.30 -7.18 18.43
CA VAL A 139 10.05 -6.27 17.29
C VAL A 139 10.18 -4.84 17.78
N TRP A 140 11.10 -4.10 17.18
CA TRP A 140 11.35 -2.70 17.51
C TRP A 140 10.56 -1.77 16.60
N ASN A 141 10.53 -2.05 15.30
CA ASN A 141 9.81 -1.24 14.31
C ASN A 141 9.17 -2.11 13.23
N GLU A 142 8.04 -1.63 12.70
CA GLU A 142 7.24 -2.27 11.66
C GLU A 142 6.72 -1.18 10.71
N TRP A 143 7.22 -1.16 9.47
CA TRP A 143 6.91 -0.07 8.54
C TRP A 143 7.07 -0.47 7.07
N LEU A 144 6.54 0.36 6.18
CA LEU A 144 6.79 0.32 4.75
C LEU A 144 8.05 1.10 4.43
N VAL A 145 8.99 0.44 3.76
CA VAL A 145 10.25 1.03 3.26
C VAL A 145 10.33 0.91 1.75
N ARG A 146 11.12 1.77 1.11
CA ARG A 146 11.40 1.66 -0.32
C ARG A 146 12.17 0.36 -0.59
N ALA A 147 11.72 -0.42 -1.58
CA ALA A 147 12.47 -1.59 -2.01
C ALA A 147 13.86 -1.14 -2.53
N PRO A 148 14.96 -1.86 -2.23
CA PRO A 148 16.32 -1.44 -2.59
C PRO A 148 16.52 -1.13 -4.08
N GLN A 149 15.79 -1.82 -4.96
CA GLN A 149 15.82 -1.66 -6.41
C GLN A 149 14.88 -0.56 -6.95
N ALA A 150 14.00 -0.01 -6.11
CA ALA A 150 13.02 0.99 -6.54
C ALA A 150 13.57 2.40 -6.29
N ALA A 151 13.47 3.26 -7.30
CA ALA A 151 13.78 4.67 -7.13
C ALA A 151 12.78 5.33 -6.16
N GLY A 152 13.30 6.10 -5.20
CA GLY A 152 12.49 6.95 -4.34
C GLY A 152 12.01 8.22 -5.07
N PRO A 153 11.00 8.92 -4.52
CA PRO A 153 10.54 10.18 -5.07
C PRO A 153 11.61 11.27 -4.91
N ALA A 154 11.73 12.14 -5.92
CA ALA A 154 12.63 13.30 -5.87
C ALA A 154 11.95 14.46 -5.13
N LEU A 155 12.03 14.43 -3.80
CA LEU A 155 11.41 15.45 -2.94
C LEU A 155 12.31 16.69 -2.84
N ARG A 156 11.81 17.81 -3.35
CA ARG A 156 12.43 19.14 -3.37
C ARG A 156 11.59 20.17 -2.62
N THR A 157 10.27 20.00 -2.62
CA THR A 157 9.30 20.94 -2.04
C THR A 157 8.23 20.20 -1.25
N ALA A 158 7.53 20.92 -0.36
CA ALA A 158 6.40 20.37 0.38
C ALA A 158 5.23 19.97 -0.54
N ALA A 159 5.10 20.59 -1.72
CA ALA A 159 4.07 20.28 -2.70
C ALA A 159 4.17 18.85 -3.29
N GLU A 160 5.36 18.23 -3.24
CA GLU A 160 5.57 16.86 -3.74
C GLU A 160 5.24 15.78 -2.69
N LEU A 161 4.92 16.19 -1.45
CA LEU A 161 4.55 15.32 -0.35
C LEU A 161 3.07 14.90 -0.42
N LEU A 162 2.76 14.08 -1.42
CA LEU A 162 1.43 13.51 -1.62
C LEU A 162 1.21 12.27 -0.75
N PRO A 163 -0.02 12.01 -0.25
CA PRO A 163 -0.31 10.80 0.51
C PRO A 163 0.11 9.54 -0.26
N TRP A 164 0.81 8.65 0.46
CA TRP A 164 1.39 7.39 0.01
C TRP A 164 2.53 7.47 -1.02
N SER A 165 3.07 8.66 -1.32
CA SER A 165 4.17 8.80 -2.28
C SER A 165 5.55 8.44 -1.70
N CYS A 166 5.78 8.79 -0.43
CA CYS A 166 7.08 8.68 0.21
C CYS A 166 7.01 8.09 1.62
N THR A 167 8.14 7.55 2.04
CA THR A 167 8.39 6.97 3.36
C THR A 167 8.98 7.98 4.32
N VAL A 168 8.92 7.69 5.62
CA VAL A 168 9.51 8.55 6.67
C VAL A 168 11.01 8.80 6.44
N ASP A 169 11.76 7.78 6.02
CA ASP A 169 13.20 7.89 5.74
C ASP A 169 13.49 8.79 4.53
N GLU A 170 12.64 8.74 3.50
CA GLU A 170 12.77 9.58 2.31
C GLU A 170 12.54 11.06 2.65
N VAL A 171 11.53 11.36 3.48
CA VAL A 171 11.26 12.74 3.94
C VAL A 171 12.37 13.24 4.86
N ALA A 172 12.80 12.42 5.83
CA ALA A 172 13.86 12.78 6.76
C ALA A 172 15.18 13.10 6.06
N ARG A 173 15.49 12.37 4.98
CA ARG A 173 16.67 12.61 4.14
C ARG A 173 16.54 13.85 3.27
N ALA A 174 15.38 14.03 2.62
CA ALA A 174 15.16 15.14 1.70
C ALA A 174 15.14 16.50 2.39
N PHE A 175 14.61 16.58 3.61
CA PHE A 175 14.42 17.83 4.34
C PHE A 175 15.20 17.84 5.66
N ALA A 176 16.47 17.47 5.61
CA ALA A 176 17.35 17.54 6.77
C ALA A 176 17.62 19.00 7.20
N PRO A 177 17.69 19.29 8.52
CA PRO A 177 17.44 18.37 9.63
C PRO A 177 15.95 18.14 9.86
N ALA A 178 15.56 16.87 10.00
CA ALA A 178 14.21 16.48 10.37
C ALA A 178 14.18 15.98 11.82
N ARG A 179 13.17 16.40 12.59
CA ARG A 179 13.02 16.06 14.01
C ARG A 179 11.84 15.12 14.21
N PRO A 180 12.05 13.90 14.73
CA PRO A 180 10.97 13.03 15.16
C PRO A 180 10.10 13.71 16.22
N LEU A 181 8.79 13.55 16.09
CA LEU A 181 7.80 13.96 17.08
C LEU A 181 7.05 12.73 17.60
N GLU A 182 6.46 12.85 18.78
CA GLU A 182 5.62 11.78 19.33
C GLU A 182 4.43 11.48 18.39
N GLY A 183 4.25 10.19 18.12
CA GLY A 183 3.15 9.65 17.34
C GLY A 183 1.83 9.69 18.10
N THR A 184 0.71 9.80 17.40
CA THR A 184 -0.62 9.87 18.03
C THR A 184 -1.24 8.51 18.37
N ALA A 185 -0.61 7.42 17.92
CA ALA A 185 -1.02 6.04 18.19
C ALA A 185 0.14 5.08 17.87
N PRO A 186 0.08 3.81 18.32
CA PRO A 186 0.98 2.78 17.81
C PRO A 186 0.94 2.75 16.27
N THR A 187 2.11 2.64 15.64
CA THR A 187 2.35 2.66 14.18
C THR A 187 2.15 4.01 13.48
N ARG A 188 1.79 5.07 14.22
CA ARG A 188 1.78 6.45 13.72
C ARG A 188 3.05 7.17 14.09
N TRP A 189 3.63 7.86 13.12
CA TRP A 189 4.88 8.62 13.28
C TRP A 189 4.66 10.05 12.81
N ARG A 190 5.40 10.97 13.43
CA ARG A 190 5.37 12.38 13.06
C ARG A 190 6.78 12.90 12.90
N LEU A 191 6.96 13.76 11.92
CA LEU A 191 8.26 14.35 11.59
C LEU A 191 8.09 15.85 11.35
N ALA A 192 8.82 16.66 12.10
CA ALA A 192 8.96 18.09 11.83
C ALA A 192 10.17 18.33 10.92
N PHE A 193 10.01 19.19 9.92
CA PHE A 193 11.09 19.53 8.99
C PHE A 193 10.82 20.90 8.35
N THR A 194 11.83 21.46 7.68
CA THR A 194 11.72 22.73 6.95
C THR A 194 11.89 22.48 5.46
N ALA A 195 10.88 22.84 4.67
CA ALA A 195 10.87 22.62 3.22
C ALA A 195 10.45 23.89 2.47
N PRO A 196 10.85 24.06 1.19
CA PRO A 196 10.25 25.06 0.32
C PRO A 196 8.76 24.77 0.09
N THR A 197 7.91 25.79 0.14
CA THR A 197 6.46 25.68 -0.04
C THR A 197 6.10 25.27 -1.47
N GLY A 198 6.85 25.75 -2.46
CA GLY A 198 6.62 25.46 -3.88
C GLY A 198 7.89 25.62 -4.73
N PRO A 199 7.79 25.40 -6.05
CA PRO A 199 8.90 25.67 -6.96
C PRO A 199 9.34 27.15 -6.87
N PRO A 200 10.60 27.47 -7.25
CA PRO A 200 11.04 28.86 -7.27
C PRO A 200 10.09 29.70 -8.11
N GLU A 201 9.74 30.90 -7.63
CA GLU A 201 8.89 31.81 -8.39
C GLU A 201 9.53 32.07 -9.76
N THR A 202 8.78 31.79 -10.82
CA THR A 202 9.21 31.98 -12.21
C THR A 202 9.46 33.46 -12.48
N GLY A 203 10.73 33.86 -12.45
CA GLY A 203 11.14 35.22 -12.80
C GLY A 203 12.48 35.65 -12.21
N VAL A 204 12.95 35.01 -11.12
CA VAL A 204 14.24 35.35 -10.51
C VAL A 204 15.05 34.07 -10.32
N ALA A 205 15.94 33.79 -11.27
CA ALA A 205 16.91 32.72 -11.13
C ALA A 205 17.78 32.98 -9.89
N GLY A 206 17.66 32.13 -8.87
CA GLY A 206 18.48 32.20 -7.65
C GLY A 206 17.73 32.57 -6.36
N THR A 207 16.44 32.92 -6.41
CA THR A 207 15.69 33.13 -5.16
C THR A 207 15.22 31.79 -4.61
N PRO A 208 15.62 31.38 -3.39
CA PRO A 208 15.06 30.20 -2.76
C PRO A 208 13.56 30.42 -2.58
N GLY A 209 12.73 29.45 -2.99
CA GLY A 209 11.30 29.47 -2.67
C GLY A 209 11.11 29.63 -1.16
N GLN A 210 10.05 30.35 -0.75
CA GLN A 210 9.72 30.56 0.65
C GLN A 210 9.74 29.22 1.39
N ARG A 211 10.48 29.16 2.51
CA ARG A 211 10.59 27.95 3.33
C ARG A 211 9.71 28.10 4.54
N GLU A 212 8.99 27.03 4.85
CA GLU A 212 8.12 26.95 6.01
C GLU A 212 8.44 25.71 6.82
N ASN A 213 8.03 25.75 8.09
CA ASN A 213 8.10 24.60 8.97
C ASN A 213 6.86 23.74 8.72
N TYR A 214 7.07 22.44 8.55
CA TYR A 214 6.01 21.48 8.30
C TYR A 214 6.05 20.37 9.33
N VAL A 215 4.89 19.75 9.55
CA VAL A 215 4.76 18.45 10.20
C VAL A 215 4.15 17.47 9.22
N ALA A 216 4.87 16.39 8.93
CA ALA A 216 4.35 15.24 8.22
C ALA A 216 3.93 14.15 9.21
N GLU A 217 2.83 13.47 8.88
CA GLU A 217 2.34 12.33 9.63
C GLU A 217 2.31 11.09 8.75
N PHE A 218 2.74 9.98 9.35
CA PHE A 218 2.94 8.70 8.70
C PHE A 218 2.18 7.63 9.45
N THR A 219 1.69 6.64 8.70
CA THR A 219 1.11 5.41 9.25
C THR A 219 1.84 4.26 8.59
N TRP A 220 2.36 3.32 9.40
CA TRP A 220 3.28 2.28 8.91
C TRP A 220 4.48 2.87 8.15
N GLY A 221 5.00 4.02 8.56
CA GLY A 221 6.12 4.70 7.89
C GLY A 221 5.81 5.31 6.52
N LEU A 222 4.58 5.20 6.01
CA LEU A 222 4.16 5.78 4.74
C LEU A 222 3.38 7.09 4.95
N LEU A 223 3.69 8.13 4.17
CA LEU A 223 3.13 9.47 4.33
C LEU A 223 1.61 9.46 4.23
N GLN A 224 0.93 10.05 5.21
CA GLN A 224 -0.52 10.22 5.21
C GLN A 224 -0.92 11.68 5.01
N ARG A 225 -0.28 12.62 5.71
CA ARG A 225 -0.62 14.04 5.60
C ARG A 225 0.60 14.91 5.89
N VAL A 226 0.58 16.12 5.35
CA VAL A 226 1.53 17.18 5.66
C VAL A 226 0.74 18.45 5.94
N GLY A 227 1.19 19.23 6.92
CA GLY A 227 0.61 20.54 7.22
C GLY A 227 1.68 21.47 7.78
N VAL A 228 1.44 22.78 7.65
CA VAL A 228 2.32 23.81 8.22
C VAL A 228 2.33 23.65 9.75
N ALA A 229 3.51 23.68 10.34
CA ALA A 229 3.70 23.67 11.79
C ALA A 229 3.21 25.02 12.34
N LYS A 230 2.33 24.96 13.34
CA LYS A 230 1.93 26.14 14.11
C LYS A 230 3.00 26.52 15.12
#